data_AF-A0A5J5BMM4-F1
#
_entry.id   AF-A0A5J5BMM4-F1
#
_cell.length_a   1.000
_cell.length_b   1.000
_cell.length_c   1.000
_cell.angle_alpha   90.00
_cell.angle_beta   90.00
_cell.angle_gamma   90.00
#
_symmetry.space_group_name_H-M   'P 1'
#
loop_
_entity.id
_entity.type
_entity.pdbx_description
1 polymer ?
#
loop_
_entity_poly.entity_id
_entity_poly.type
_entity_poly.pdbx_seq_one_letter_code
_entity_poly.pdbx_strand_id
1 'polypeptide(L)'
;MKNFSSFGFLLLFVFATRIHAKVHVHVINRLGDGRYLNIHCRSKNDDLGHHTLEDSNETTWSFSVNFWETTLFYCNVQWGDSDWYHFDAYDAERDHARCFSACRWMISREGKICCDLSWPPQQPDLSGFLFLPK
;
A
#
# COMPACT_ATOMS: atom_id res chain seq x y z
N MET A 1 12.91 26.67 -53.93
CA MET A 1 12.74 25.36 -54.59
C MET A 1 14.13 24.71 -54.62
N LYS A 2 14.46 23.64 -53.91
CA LYS A 2 13.69 22.44 -53.56
C LYS A 2 14.17 21.89 -52.19
N ASN A 3 13.23 21.17 -51.56
CA ASN A 3 13.38 19.98 -50.70
C ASN A 3 14.33 19.95 -49.49
N PHE A 4 13.80 20.38 -48.33
CA PHE A 4 14.17 19.83 -47.02
C PHE A 4 13.63 18.39 -46.94
N SER A 5 14.42 17.42 -47.42
CA SER A 5 14.02 16.01 -47.45
C SER A 5 14.00 15.44 -46.03
N SER A 6 12.81 15.48 -45.45
CA SER A 6 12.37 14.83 -44.22
C SER A 6 12.71 13.34 -44.23
N PHE A 7 13.87 12.96 -43.69
CA PHE A 7 14.20 11.57 -43.39
C PHE A 7 14.90 11.38 -42.03
N GLY A 8 14.81 12.37 -41.14
CA GLY A 8 15.37 12.33 -39.78
C GLY A 8 14.36 12.46 -38.65
N PHE A 9 13.05 12.40 -38.93
CA PHE A 9 12.01 12.63 -37.91
C PHE A 9 11.07 11.43 -37.69
N LEU A 10 11.23 10.35 -38.47
CA LEU A 10 10.42 9.14 -38.34
C LEU A 10 11.09 8.08 -37.45
N LEU A 11 11.81 8.50 -36.41
CA LEU A 11 12.50 7.63 -35.44
C LEU A 11 12.35 8.09 -33.98
N LEU A 12 11.38 8.96 -33.63
CA LEU A 12 11.32 9.56 -32.29
C LEU A 12 10.06 9.36 -31.45
N PHE A 13 9.00 8.70 -31.92
CA PHE A 13 7.82 8.50 -31.05
C PHE A 13 7.21 7.10 -31.15
N VAL A 14 8.05 6.07 -31.02
CA VAL A 14 7.62 5.03 -30.08
C VAL A 14 7.81 5.65 -28.70
N PHE A 15 6.88 6.52 -28.29
CA PHE A 15 6.67 6.75 -26.87
C PHE A 15 6.26 5.38 -26.37
N ALA A 16 7.23 4.58 -25.92
CA ALA A 16 6.93 3.51 -25.01
C ALA A 16 6.31 4.23 -23.80
N THR A 17 4.98 4.35 -23.82
CA THR A 17 4.23 4.79 -22.66
C THR A 17 4.57 3.75 -21.61
N ARG A 18 5.48 4.11 -20.69
CA ARG A 18 5.66 3.34 -19.48
C ARG A 18 4.31 3.47 -18.79
N ILE A 19 3.52 2.40 -18.86
CA ILE A 19 2.31 2.28 -18.06
C ILE A 19 2.79 2.48 -16.63
N HIS A 20 2.40 3.59 -16.01
CA HIS A 20 2.73 3.83 -14.62
C HIS A 20 2.10 2.69 -13.82
N ALA A 21 2.92 1.98 -13.05
CA ALA A 21 2.42 0.95 -12.17
C ALA A 21 1.43 1.61 -11.19
N LYS A 22 0.18 1.15 -11.23
CA LYS A 22 -0.84 1.57 -10.27
C LYS A 22 -0.69 0.70 -9.03
N VAL A 23 -0.48 1.36 -7.89
CA VAL A 23 -0.32 0.70 -6.60
C VAL A 23 -1.54 1.01 -5.74
N HIS A 24 -2.02 -0.02 -5.05
CA HIS A 24 -3.11 0.03 -4.09
C HIS A 24 -2.55 -0.28 -2.71
N VAL A 25 -2.70 0.65 -1.76
CA VAL A 25 -2.26 0.43 -0.38
C VAL A 25 -3.47 0.18 0.50
N HIS A 26 -3.36 -0.82 1.37
CA HIS A 26 -4.36 -1.15 2.38
C HIS A 26 -3.70 -1.16 3.75
N VAL A 27 -4.28 -0.46 4.72
CA VAL A 27 -3.84 -0.51 6.11
C VAL A 27 -5.02 -0.93 6.98
N ILE A 28 -4.91 -2.11 7.57
CA ILE A 28 -5.99 -2.77 8.30
C ILE A 28 -5.70 -2.70 9.81
N ASN A 29 -6.69 -2.28 10.58
CA ASN A 29 -6.66 -2.36 12.03
C ASN A 29 -6.96 -3.80 12.49
N ARG A 30 -5.98 -4.46 13.13
CA ARG A 30 -6.12 -5.77 13.77
C ARG A 30 -5.62 -5.73 15.22
N LEU A 31 -5.87 -4.62 15.89
CA LEU A 31 -5.57 -4.48 17.31
C LEU A 31 -6.46 -5.38 18.19
N GLY A 32 -7.65 -5.76 17.72
CA GLY A 32 -8.61 -6.56 18.47
C GLY A 32 -9.27 -5.80 19.62
N ASP A 33 -10.27 -6.43 20.22
CA ASP A 33 -11.08 -5.93 21.35
C ASP A 33 -11.78 -4.59 21.07
N GLY A 34 -12.19 -4.34 19.82
CA GLY A 34 -12.94 -3.11 19.49
C GLY A 34 -12.10 -1.82 19.57
N ARG A 35 -10.77 -1.94 19.57
CA ARG A 35 -9.90 -0.77 19.73
C ARG A 35 -9.71 -0.02 18.44
N TYR A 36 -9.79 1.31 18.55
CA TYR A 36 -9.58 2.21 17.43
C TYR A 36 -8.09 2.41 17.12
N LEU A 37 -7.78 2.50 15.83
CA LEU A 37 -6.47 2.89 15.32
C LEU A 37 -6.58 4.28 14.71
N ASN A 38 -5.87 5.25 15.27
CA ASN A 38 -5.67 6.55 14.64
C ASN A 38 -4.53 6.43 13.64
N ILE A 39 -4.74 6.92 12.42
CA ILE A 39 -3.75 6.87 11.35
C ILE A 39 -3.73 8.17 10.55
N HIS A 40 -2.54 8.70 10.31
CA HIS A 40 -2.32 9.81 9.39
C HIS A 40 -1.27 9.41 8.37
N CYS A 41 -1.67 9.32 7.10
CA CYS A 41 -0.78 8.98 6.00
C CYS A 41 -0.58 10.16 5.06
N ARG A 42 0.62 10.29 4.50
CA ARG A 42 0.94 11.31 3.50
C ARG A 42 2.16 10.93 2.66
N SER A 43 2.29 11.57 1.51
CA SER A 43 3.51 11.61 0.71
C SER A 43 4.18 12.98 0.86
N LYS A 44 5.20 13.27 0.04
CA LYS A 44 5.76 14.61 -0.08
C LYS A 44 4.74 15.64 -0.58
N ASN A 45 3.84 15.23 -1.47
CA ASN A 45 2.97 16.13 -2.23
C ASN A 45 1.48 15.97 -1.89
N ASP A 46 1.09 14.85 -1.29
CA ASP A 46 -0.30 14.47 -1.06
C ASP A 46 -0.52 14.14 0.42
N ASP A 47 -1.42 14.84 1.08
CA ASP A 47 -1.88 14.50 2.41
C ASP A 47 -3.17 13.67 2.32
N LEU A 48 -3.14 12.43 2.80
CA LEU A 48 -4.31 11.54 2.81
C LEU A 48 -5.21 11.78 4.04
N GLY A 49 -4.75 12.62 4.97
CA GLY A 49 -5.48 13.03 6.15
C GLY A 49 -5.43 12.03 7.29
N HIS A 50 -6.11 12.42 8.37
CA HIS A 50 -6.24 11.64 9.59
C HIS A 50 -7.52 10.81 9.54
N HIS A 51 -7.41 9.52 9.86
CA HIS A 51 -8.52 8.57 9.94
C HIS A 51 -8.51 7.86 11.29
N THR A 52 -9.69 7.51 11.78
CA THR A 52 -9.84 6.65 12.96
C THR A 52 -10.54 5.38 12.51
N LEU A 53 -9.81 4.26 12.54
CA LEU A 53 -10.28 2.97 12.07
C LEU A 53 -10.82 2.15 13.24
N GLU A 54 -12.05 1.68 13.14
CA GLU A 54 -12.58 0.69 14.07
C GLU A 54 -11.81 -0.64 13.94
N ASP A 55 -11.99 -1.52 14.91
CA ASP A 55 -11.39 -2.86 14.85
C ASP A 55 -11.84 -3.58 13.57
N SER A 56 -10.90 -4.24 12.89
CA SER A 56 -11.11 -4.92 11.61
C SER A 56 -11.43 -4.04 10.38
N ASN A 57 -11.54 -2.71 10.53
CA ASN A 57 -11.66 -1.79 9.41
C ASN A 57 -10.30 -1.44 8.78
N GLU A 58 -10.35 -0.88 7.57
CA GLU A 58 -9.15 -0.46 6.83
C GLU A 58 -9.28 0.95 6.26
N THR A 59 -8.13 1.59 6.04
CA THR A 59 -8.00 2.72 5.10
C THR A 59 -7.26 2.26 3.86
N THR A 60 -7.65 2.79 2.71
CA THR A 60 -7.05 2.46 1.42
C THR A 60 -6.92 3.68 0.53
N TRP A 61 -5.86 3.69 -0.27
CA TRP A 61 -5.65 4.68 -1.31
C TRP A 61 -4.93 4.05 -2.49
N SER A 62 -4.89 4.78 -3.60
CA SER A 62 -4.20 4.32 -4.81
C SER A 62 -3.50 5.46 -5.50
N PHE A 63 -2.37 5.15 -6.11
CA PHE A 63 -1.56 6.14 -6.82
C PHE A 63 -0.81 5.48 -7.98
N SER A 64 -0.26 6.33 -8.85
CA SER A 64 0.66 5.92 -9.90
C SER A 64 2.09 6.22 -9.45
N VAL A 65 3.00 5.24 -9.55
CA VAL A 65 4.42 5.46 -9.25
C VAL A 65 4.95 6.56 -10.18
N ASN A 66 5.70 7.53 -9.66
CA ASN A 66 6.18 8.65 -10.47
C ASN A 66 7.25 8.19 -11.48
N PHE A 67 7.50 9.00 -12.51
CA PHE A 67 8.47 8.68 -13.58
C PHE A 67 9.90 8.47 -13.05
N TRP A 68 10.21 9.08 -11.90
CA TRP A 68 11.53 9.03 -11.28
C TRP A 68 11.68 7.89 -10.26
N GLU A 69 10.67 7.01 -10.13
CA GLU A 69 10.65 5.89 -9.17
C GLU A 69 11.04 6.27 -7.73
N THR A 70 10.57 7.43 -7.27
CA THR A 70 10.85 8.01 -5.94
C THR A 70 9.59 8.21 -5.11
N THR A 71 8.49 7.57 -5.49
CA THR A 71 7.23 7.69 -4.74
C THR A 71 7.38 7.08 -3.36
N LEU A 72 7.07 7.89 -2.34
CA LEU A 72 7.10 7.50 -0.93
C LEU A 72 5.79 7.93 -0.26
N PHE A 73 5.12 6.99 0.39
CA PHE A 73 4.02 7.24 1.32
C PHE A 73 4.41 6.69 2.69
N TYR A 74 4.22 7.51 3.72
CA TYR A 74 4.47 7.13 5.10
C TYR A 74 3.25 7.43 5.96
N CYS A 75 3.11 6.68 7.04
CA CYS A 75 2.00 6.80 7.97
C CYS A 75 2.52 6.89 9.40
N ASN A 76 1.82 7.66 10.22
CA ASN A 76 1.94 7.64 11.67
C ASN A 76 0.67 7.04 12.25
N VAL A 77 0.81 6.09 13.17
CA VAL A 77 -0.31 5.41 13.81
C VAL A 77 -0.23 5.48 15.33
N GLN A 78 -1.39 5.48 15.98
CA GLN A 78 -1.52 5.48 17.43
C GLN A 78 -2.78 4.71 17.85
N TRP A 79 -2.72 4.01 18.97
CA TRP A 79 -3.90 3.37 19.57
C TRP A 79 -3.91 3.52 21.09
N GLY A 80 -5.06 3.89 21.66
CA GLY A 80 -5.14 4.24 23.08
C GLY A 80 -4.10 5.30 23.46
N ASP A 81 -3.35 5.04 24.53
CA ASP A 81 -2.28 5.91 25.04
C ASP A 81 -0.88 5.50 24.52
N SER A 82 -0.79 4.75 23.43
CA SER A 82 0.50 4.40 22.83
C SER A 82 1.23 5.64 22.31
N ASP A 83 2.55 5.52 22.14
CA ASP A 83 3.28 6.47 21.32
C ASP A 83 2.81 6.42 19.86
N TRP A 84 3.12 7.47 19.10
CA TRP A 84 2.94 7.48 17.66
C TRP A 84 4.04 6.63 17.00
N TYR A 85 3.64 5.65 16.20
CA TYR A 85 4.55 4.80 15.45
C TYR A 85 4.58 5.20 13.98
N HIS A 86 5.78 5.42 13.46
CA HIS A 86 6.02 5.77 12.06
C HIS A 86 6.38 4.54 11.24
N PHE A 87 5.86 4.46 10.01
CA PHE A 87 6.32 3.49 9.02
C PHE A 87 6.10 3.99 7.58
N ASP A 88 6.96 3.53 6.67
CA ASP A 88 6.80 3.78 5.24
C ASP A 88 5.81 2.76 4.68
N ALA A 89 4.60 3.23 4.36
CA ALA A 89 3.53 2.42 3.79
C ALA A 89 3.77 2.04 2.32
N TYR A 90 4.58 2.82 1.61
CA TYR A 90 5.12 2.47 0.30
C TYR A 90 6.41 3.22 0.05
N ASP A 91 7.45 2.51 -0.34
CA ASP A 91 8.71 3.09 -0.84
C ASP A 91 9.02 2.48 -2.21
N ALA A 92 9.13 3.29 -3.26
CA ALA A 92 9.30 2.81 -4.62
C ALA A 92 10.56 1.92 -4.81
N GLU A 93 11.67 2.22 -4.14
CA GLU A 93 12.90 1.41 -4.24
C GLU A 93 12.72 0.06 -3.55
N ARG A 94 12.11 0.05 -2.37
CA ARG A 94 11.87 -1.16 -1.57
C ARG A 94 10.76 -2.03 -2.15
N ASP A 95 9.67 -1.42 -2.59
CA ASP A 95 8.37 -2.08 -2.71
C ASP A 95 7.91 -2.33 -4.14
N HIS A 96 8.53 -1.69 -5.14
CA HIS A 96 8.19 -1.94 -6.54
C HIS A 96 8.25 -3.44 -6.91
N ALA A 97 9.24 -4.18 -6.38
CA ALA A 97 9.36 -5.62 -6.57
C ALA A 97 8.61 -6.48 -5.53
N ARG A 98 8.28 -5.92 -4.35
CA ARG A 98 7.68 -6.68 -3.24
C ARG A 98 6.17 -6.75 -3.33
N CYS A 99 5.53 -5.62 -3.66
CA CYS A 99 4.08 -5.52 -3.64
C CYS A 99 3.45 -5.12 -4.98
N PHE A 100 4.20 -5.17 -6.11
CA PHE A 100 3.72 -5.00 -7.50
C PHE A 100 2.57 -3.98 -7.66
N SER A 101 1.31 -4.42 -7.48
CA SER A 101 0.10 -3.60 -7.55
C SER A 101 -0.65 -3.41 -6.21
N ALA A 102 -0.37 -4.18 -5.17
CA ALA A 102 -1.09 -4.15 -3.89
C ALA A 102 -0.18 -4.34 -2.68
N CYS A 103 -0.03 -3.30 -1.86
CA CYS A 103 0.75 -3.31 -0.62
C CYS A 103 -0.22 -3.34 0.56
N ARG A 104 -0.16 -4.38 1.39
CA ARG A 104 -1.06 -4.55 2.54
C ARG A 104 -0.29 -4.47 3.83
N TRP A 105 -0.84 -3.74 4.78
CA TRP A 105 -0.33 -3.58 6.12
C TRP A 105 -1.40 -3.98 7.12
N MET A 106 -0.98 -4.76 8.11
CA MET A 106 -1.81 -5.13 9.24
C MET A 106 -1.17 -4.56 10.50
N ILE A 107 -1.92 -3.79 11.28
CA ILE A 107 -1.44 -3.24 12.56
C ILE A 107 -2.02 -4.08 13.69
N SER A 108 -1.16 -4.75 14.45
CA SER A 108 -1.55 -5.62 15.57
C SER A 108 -0.81 -5.26 16.86
N ARG A 109 -1.29 -5.76 18.00
CA ARG A 109 -0.69 -5.55 19.34
C ARG A 109 0.78 -5.93 19.42
N GLU A 110 1.20 -6.89 18.61
CA GLU A 110 2.56 -7.43 18.64
C GLU A 110 3.58 -6.48 17.98
N GLY A 111 3.15 -5.27 17.59
CA GLY A 111 3.99 -4.31 16.87
C GLY A 111 4.35 -4.78 15.47
N LYS A 112 3.70 -5.85 14.99
CA LYS A 112 3.96 -6.45 13.67
C LYS A 112 3.24 -5.62 12.63
N ILE A 113 3.96 -4.70 12.01
CA ILE A 113 3.54 -4.01 10.79
C ILE A 113 4.06 -4.86 9.62
N CYS A 114 3.28 -5.85 9.18
CA CYS A 114 3.72 -6.84 8.19
C CYS A 114 3.22 -6.49 6.78
N CYS A 115 4.13 -6.52 5.81
CA CYS A 115 3.80 -6.54 4.38
C CYS A 115 3.77 -8.00 3.88
N ASP A 116 2.72 -8.32 3.14
CA ASP A 116 2.30 -9.63 2.62
C ASP A 116 3.37 -10.63 2.13
N LEU A 117 3.13 -11.94 2.32
CA LEU A 117 3.65 -13.01 1.44
C LEU A 117 2.61 -14.09 1.07
N SER A 118 1.36 -14.04 1.54
CA SER A 118 0.27 -14.93 1.11
C SER A 118 -1.08 -14.54 1.73
N TRP A 119 -1.68 -13.42 1.32
CA TRP A 119 -3.10 -13.13 1.55
C TRP A 119 -3.96 -13.82 0.46
N PRO A 120 -5.13 -14.42 0.77
CA PRO A 120 -5.86 -14.29 2.02
C PRO A 120 -5.31 -15.17 3.15
N PRO A 121 -5.30 -14.73 4.42
CA PRO A 121 -5.30 -15.62 5.53
C PRO A 121 -6.53 -16.47 5.29
N GLN A 122 -6.35 -17.78 5.22
CA GLN A 122 -7.45 -18.64 5.56
C GLN A 122 -7.93 -18.15 6.94
N GLN A 123 -9.13 -17.56 6.98
CA GLN A 123 -9.90 -17.57 8.22
C GLN A 123 -9.81 -19.01 8.72
N PRO A 124 -9.51 -19.28 10.00
CA PRO A 124 -9.76 -20.62 10.51
C PRO A 124 -11.23 -20.87 10.24
N ASP A 125 -11.51 -21.77 9.30
CA ASP A 125 -12.86 -22.18 9.04
C ASP A 125 -13.39 -22.75 10.36
N LEU A 126 -14.60 -22.34 10.74
CA LEU A 126 -15.28 -22.92 11.90
C LEU A 126 -15.93 -24.27 11.53
N SER A 127 -15.58 -24.86 10.39
CA SER A 127 -16.00 -26.20 9.95
C SER A 127 -15.03 -27.31 10.37
N GLY A 128 -13.84 -27.00 10.88
CA GLY A 128 -12.86 -27.96 11.40
C GLY A 128 -13.05 -28.39 12.86
N PHE A 129 -13.86 -27.68 13.65
CA PHE A 129 -14.11 -27.99 15.08
C PHE A 129 -15.30 -28.92 15.33
N LEU A 130 -15.82 -29.60 14.30
CA LEU A 130 -16.99 -30.49 14.45
C LEU A 130 -16.69 -31.99 14.49
N PHE A 131 -15.44 -32.46 14.36
CA PHE A 131 -15.16 -33.89 14.52
C PHE A 131 -13.75 -34.16 15.06
N LEU A 132 -13.63 -34.25 16.39
CA LEU A 132 -12.91 -35.38 16.99
C LEU A 132 -13.71 -35.90 18.20
N PRO A 133 -14.16 -37.17 18.17
CA PRO A 133 -14.91 -37.79 19.25
C PRO A 133 -14.02 -38.34 20.37
N LYS A 134 -14.61 -38.29 21.57
CA LYS A 134 -14.22 -38.78 22.90
C LYS A 134 -13.38 -37.85 23.77
#